data_AF-A0A0D8XV89-F1
#
_entry.id   AF-A0A0D8XV89-F1
#
_cell.length_a   1.000
_cell.length_b   1.000
_cell.length_c   1.000
_cell.angle_alpha   90.00
_cell.angle_beta   90.00
_cell.angle_gamma   90.00
#
_symmetry.space_group_name_H-M   'P 1'
#
loop_
_entity.id
_entity.type
_entity.pdbx_description
1 polymer ?
#
loop_
_entity_poly.entity_id
_entity_poly.type
_entity_poly.pdbx_seq_one_letter_code
_entity_poly.pdbx_strand_id
1 'polypeptide(L)'
;MTQPNWLTPEISRRLRNLTELLNGYTYGIATPYLPELIRLRGGSMLRSIVDLMGQKLHCLSVEDRKGCDWIRPLKYYAYSAHDTTVAALLATFGDELEVIRGGLPKYTASVAVELWMLEEEPFVRLFVKRSRPFMPINIKEECQQRGKNKQIDEEDKNRELKEFM
;
A
#
# COMPACT_ATOMS: atom_id res chain seq x y z
N MET A 1 -25.96 -5.86 -23.45
CA MET A 1 -26.78 -6.18 -22.26
C MET A 1 -27.21 -4.88 -21.64
N THR A 2 -28.48 -4.73 -21.28
CA THR A 2 -29.01 -3.55 -20.58
C THR A 2 -29.04 -3.79 -19.07
N GLN A 3 -28.88 -2.73 -18.30
CA GLN A 3 -28.91 -2.77 -16.85
C GLN A 3 -30.36 -3.02 -16.36
N PRO A 4 -30.59 -3.82 -15.30
CA PRO A 4 -31.94 -4.12 -14.84
C PRO A 4 -32.62 -2.87 -14.25
N ASN A 5 -33.94 -2.78 -14.43
CA ASN A 5 -34.74 -1.59 -14.10
C ASN A 5 -34.67 -1.16 -12.62
N TRP A 6 -34.39 -2.10 -11.71
CA TRP A 6 -34.26 -1.80 -10.27
C TRP A 6 -32.94 -1.10 -9.93
N LEU A 7 -31.92 -1.18 -10.79
CA LEU A 7 -30.61 -0.61 -10.55
C LEU A 7 -30.58 0.85 -10.99
N THR A 8 -31.30 1.67 -10.24
CA THR A 8 -31.34 3.12 -10.42
C THR A 8 -30.02 3.77 -9.99
N PRO A 9 -29.73 5.02 -10.42
CA PRO A 9 -28.52 5.72 -9.99
C PRO A 9 -28.37 5.82 -8.46
N GLU A 10 -29.49 5.98 -7.74
CA GLU A 10 -29.50 6.03 -6.28
C GLU A 10 -29.12 4.68 -5.65
N ILE A 11 -29.68 3.57 -6.16
CA ILE A 11 -29.30 2.23 -5.69
C ILE A 11 -27.82 1.95 -6.01
N SER A 12 -27.36 2.33 -7.20
CA SER A 12 -25.97 2.19 -7.61
C SER A 12 -25.01 2.96 -6.69
N ARG A 13 -25.40 4.16 -6.25
CA ARG A 13 -24.64 4.96 -5.28
C ARG A 13 -24.61 4.31 -3.89
N ARG A 14 -25.76 3.83 -3.39
CA ARG A 14 -25.84 3.14 -2.09
C ARG A 14 -24.96 1.88 -2.07
N LEU A 15 -24.99 1.08 -3.14
CA LEU A 15 -24.16 -0.11 -3.29
C LEU A 15 -22.65 0.22 -3.27
N ARG A 16 -22.25 1.30 -3.96
CA ARG A 16 -20.85 1.77 -3.90
C ARG A 16 -20.44 2.17 -2.49
N ASN A 17 -21.25 2.96 -1.79
CA ASN A 17 -20.95 3.39 -0.42
C ASN A 17 -20.80 2.20 0.54
N LEU A 18 -21.70 1.21 0.46
CA LEU A 18 -21.61 -0.01 1.27
C LEU A 18 -20.33 -0.79 0.97
N THR A 19 -19.93 -0.85 -0.30
CA THR A 19 -18.71 -1.53 -0.73
C THR A 19 -17.47 -0.81 -0.19
N GLU A 20 -17.43 0.52 -0.25
CA GLU A 20 -16.33 1.31 0.32
C GLU A 20 -16.19 1.12 1.83
N LEU A 21 -17.30 1.10 2.56
CA LEU A 21 -17.30 0.82 4.00
C LEU A 21 -16.77 -0.59 4.30
N LEU A 22 -17.25 -1.60 3.58
CA LEU A 22 -16.80 -2.98 3.75
C LEU A 22 -15.29 -3.12 3.49
N ASN A 23 -14.79 -2.46 2.43
CA ASN A 23 -13.36 -2.45 2.13
C ASN A 23 -12.56 -1.81 3.26
N GLY A 24 -13.10 -0.75 3.88
CA GLY A 24 -12.49 -0.11 5.04
C GLY A 24 -12.20 -1.09 6.18
N TYR A 25 -13.20 -1.86 6.58
CA TYR A 25 -13.05 -2.89 7.61
C TYR A 25 -12.17 -4.05 7.15
N THR A 26 -12.28 -4.43 5.88
CA THR A 26 -11.52 -5.54 5.29
C THR A 26 -10.01 -5.29 5.35
N TYR A 27 -9.56 -4.05 5.12
CA TYR A 27 -8.14 -3.71 5.13
C TYR A 27 -7.65 -3.10 6.45
N GLY A 28 -8.52 -2.90 7.44
CA GLY A 28 -8.13 -2.38 8.77
C GLY A 28 -7.96 -0.87 8.83
N ILE A 29 -8.49 -0.15 7.84
CA ILE A 29 -8.40 1.32 7.70
C ILE A 29 -9.64 2.04 8.25
N ALA A 30 -10.74 1.30 8.48
CA ALA A 30 -11.96 1.83 9.08
C ALA A 30 -11.77 2.05 10.59
N THR A 31 -12.76 2.66 11.25
CA THR A 31 -12.79 2.80 12.71
C THR A 31 -13.43 1.57 13.37
N PRO A 32 -12.77 0.95 14.37
CA PRO A 32 -11.44 1.27 14.92
C PRO A 32 -10.30 0.88 13.98
N TYR A 33 -9.22 1.68 13.98
CA TYR A 33 -8.03 1.45 13.14
C TYR A 33 -7.29 0.19 13.60
N LEU A 34 -6.95 -0.72 12.67
CA LEU A 34 -6.37 -2.03 12.97
C LEU A 34 -5.08 -2.26 12.16
N PRO A 35 -3.93 -1.73 12.62
CA PRO A 35 -2.65 -1.83 11.90
C PRO A 35 -2.16 -3.27 11.75
N GLU A 36 -2.52 -4.17 12.66
CA GLU A 36 -2.19 -5.60 12.57
C GLU A 36 -2.79 -6.23 11.31
N LEU A 37 -4.01 -5.84 10.93
CA LEU A 37 -4.69 -6.37 9.75
C LEU A 37 -4.00 -5.90 8.47
N ILE A 38 -3.54 -4.66 8.43
CA ILE A 38 -2.74 -4.10 7.32
C ILE A 38 -1.44 -4.90 7.16
N ARG A 39 -0.74 -5.16 8.28
CA ARG A 39 0.50 -5.94 8.30
C ARG A 39 0.30 -7.37 7.82
N LEU A 40 -0.78 -8.03 8.25
CA LEU A 40 -1.08 -9.40 7.86
C LEU A 40 -1.49 -9.54 6.39
N ARG A 41 -2.20 -8.55 5.83
CA ARG A 41 -2.71 -8.62 4.45
C ARG A 41 -1.71 -8.17 3.40
N GLY A 42 -1.15 -6.97 3.55
CA GLY A 42 -0.25 -6.37 2.56
C GLY A 42 1.24 -6.46 2.93
N GLY A 43 1.53 -6.67 4.22
CA GLY A 43 2.90 -6.56 4.74
C GLY A 43 3.88 -7.60 4.17
N SER A 44 3.42 -8.83 3.89
CA SER A 44 4.25 -9.85 3.25
C SER A 44 4.69 -9.44 1.85
N MET A 45 3.78 -8.88 1.05
CA MET A 45 4.07 -8.36 -0.29
C MET A 45 5.04 -7.18 -0.24
N LEU A 46 4.79 -6.22 0.65
CA LEU A 46 5.70 -5.10 0.86
C LEU A 46 7.10 -5.60 1.25
N ARG A 47 7.17 -6.60 2.14
CA ARG A 47 8.43 -7.20 2.56
C ARG A 47 9.17 -7.84 1.38
N SER A 48 8.50 -8.62 0.54
CA SER A 48 9.11 -9.20 -0.66
C SER A 48 9.64 -8.14 -1.62
N ILE A 49 8.91 -7.03 -1.81
CA ILE A 49 9.34 -5.91 -2.66
C ILE A 49 10.61 -5.24 -2.09
N VAL A 50 10.64 -5.00 -0.77
CA VAL A 50 11.81 -4.43 -0.08
C VAL A 50 13.00 -5.37 -0.12
N ASP A 51 12.79 -6.66 0.12
CA ASP A 51 13.85 -7.68 0.08
C ASP A 51 14.45 -7.78 -1.33
N LEU A 52 13.64 -7.71 -2.39
CA LEU A 52 14.12 -7.67 -3.78
C LEU A 52 14.97 -6.43 -4.06
N MET A 53 14.53 -5.25 -3.60
CA MET A 53 15.32 -4.02 -3.75
C MET A 53 16.65 -4.10 -2.98
N GLY A 54 16.62 -4.59 -1.74
CA GLY A 54 17.82 -4.77 -0.92
C GLY A 54 18.80 -5.77 -1.53
N GLN A 55 18.30 -6.90 -2.04
CA GLN A 55 19.11 -7.89 -2.74
C GLN A 55 19.71 -7.31 -4.02
N LYS A 56 18.96 -6.49 -4.76
CA LYS A 56 19.45 -5.80 -5.96
C LYS A 56 20.61 -4.87 -5.62
N LEU A 57 20.46 -4.03 -4.59
CA LEU A 57 21.51 -3.11 -4.13
C LEU A 57 22.77 -3.87 -3.71
N HIS A 58 22.60 -4.92 -2.89
CA HIS A 58 23.70 -5.76 -2.43
C HIS A 58 24.46 -6.41 -3.60
N CYS A 59 23.74 -6.99 -4.57
CA CYS A 59 24.34 -7.61 -5.76
C CYS A 59 24.98 -6.61 -6.74
N LEU A 60 24.67 -5.31 -6.61
CA LEU A 60 25.34 -4.25 -7.35
C LEU A 60 26.62 -3.77 -6.65
N SER A 61 26.68 -3.82 -5.31
CA SER A 61 27.85 -3.40 -4.54
C SER A 61 28.94 -4.46 -4.42
N VAL A 62 28.58 -5.74 -4.43
CA VAL A 62 29.53 -6.85 -4.24
C VAL A 62 30.15 -7.30 -5.58
N GLU A 63 31.46 -7.58 -5.58
CA GLU A 63 32.17 -8.12 -6.75
C GLU A 63 31.96 -9.63 -6.95
N ASP A 64 31.74 -10.38 -5.86
CA ASP A 64 31.41 -11.81 -5.91
C ASP A 64 30.04 -12.02 -6.57
N ARG A 65 30.01 -12.88 -7.59
CA ARG A 65 28.84 -13.12 -8.43
C ARG A 65 27.94 -14.24 -7.91
N LYS A 66 28.38 -14.99 -6.90
CA LYS A 66 27.65 -16.16 -6.39
C LYS A 66 26.24 -15.76 -5.94
N GLY A 67 25.23 -16.27 -6.65
CA GLY A 67 23.81 -16.06 -6.33
C GLY A 67 23.20 -14.75 -6.84
N CYS A 68 23.97 -13.90 -7.53
CA CYS A 68 23.52 -12.59 -8.04
C CYS A 68 23.22 -12.57 -9.55
N ASP A 69 23.45 -13.68 -10.26
CA ASP A 69 23.36 -13.73 -11.73
C ASP A 69 21.98 -13.36 -12.30
N TRP A 70 20.90 -13.76 -11.61
CA TRP A 70 19.54 -13.50 -12.07
C TRP A 70 19.06 -12.07 -11.77
N ILE A 71 19.44 -11.50 -10.62
CA ILE A 71 18.92 -10.21 -10.16
C ILE A 71 19.73 -9.03 -10.71
N ARG A 72 21.02 -9.21 -10.98
CA ARG A 72 21.90 -8.15 -11.48
C ARG A 72 21.50 -7.59 -12.86
N PRO A 73 21.11 -8.39 -13.87
CA PRO A 73 20.60 -7.85 -15.15
C PRO A 73 19.14 -7.40 -15.07
N LEU A 74 18.40 -7.81 -14.04
CA LEU A 74 16.97 -7.52 -13.91
C LEU A 74 16.70 -6.02 -13.77
N LYS A 75 15.92 -5.45 -14.70
CA LYS A 75 15.51 -4.03 -14.66
C LYS A 75 14.07 -3.84 -14.19
N TYR A 76 13.23 -4.87 -14.33
CA TYR A 76 11.81 -4.81 -14.06
C TYR A 76 11.32 -6.16 -13.52
N TYR A 77 10.54 -6.12 -12.44
CA TYR A 77 9.89 -7.29 -11.86
C TYR A 77 8.39 -7.01 -11.74
N ALA A 78 7.56 -7.85 -12.32
CA ALA A 78 6.12 -7.66 -12.37
C ALA A 78 5.39 -8.70 -11.54
N TYR A 79 4.39 -8.24 -10.79
CA TYR A 79 3.40 -9.09 -10.16
C TYR A 79 2.06 -8.90 -10.88
N SER A 80 1.48 -9.99 -11.38
CA SER A 80 0.09 -10.00 -11.85
C SER A 80 -0.79 -10.47 -10.70
N ALA A 81 -1.77 -9.66 -10.31
CA ALA A 81 -2.57 -9.90 -9.13
C ALA A 81 -3.98 -9.30 -9.24
N HIS A 82 -4.78 -9.52 -8.20
CA HIS A 82 -6.15 -9.01 -8.12
C HIS A 82 -6.19 -7.58 -7.57
N ASP A 83 -7.32 -6.91 -7.78
CA ASP A 83 -7.69 -5.64 -7.17
C ASP A 83 -7.49 -5.64 -5.64
N THR A 84 -7.85 -6.75 -4.99
CA THR A 84 -7.66 -6.95 -3.55
C THR A 84 -6.18 -6.96 -3.14
N THR A 85 -5.30 -7.54 -3.95
CA THR A 85 -3.86 -7.55 -3.70
C THR A 85 -3.28 -6.14 -3.82
N VAL A 86 -3.70 -5.40 -4.85
CA VAL A 86 -3.28 -4.01 -5.04
C VAL A 86 -3.79 -3.15 -3.88
N ALA A 87 -5.06 -3.30 -3.47
CA ALA A 87 -5.63 -2.58 -2.33
C ALA A 87 -4.91 -2.89 -1.02
N ALA A 88 -4.60 -4.16 -0.75
CA ALA A 88 -3.87 -4.58 0.44
C ALA A 88 -2.44 -4.01 0.47
N LEU A 89 -1.72 -4.06 -0.66
CA LEU A 89 -0.39 -3.45 -0.76
C LEU A 89 -0.46 -1.93 -0.55
N LEU A 90 -1.44 -1.28 -1.15
CA LEU A 90 -1.65 0.15 -1.04
C LEU A 90 -1.96 0.60 0.40
N ALA A 91 -2.72 -0.18 1.16
CA ALA A 91 -2.96 0.06 2.59
C ALA A 91 -1.66 0.06 3.42
N THR A 92 -0.60 -0.61 2.96
CA THR A 92 0.69 -0.61 3.69
C THR A 92 1.45 0.70 3.60
N PHE A 93 1.13 1.60 2.66
CA PHE A 93 1.92 2.82 2.40
C PHE A 93 1.51 4.05 3.22
N GLY A 94 0.50 3.97 4.10
CA GLY A 94 0.21 5.03 5.07
C GLY A 94 -0.89 5.99 4.67
N ASP A 95 -0.91 6.42 3.40
CA ASP A 95 -1.96 7.33 2.93
C ASP A 95 -3.23 6.58 2.53
N GLU A 96 -3.74 5.74 3.43
CA GLU A 96 -4.86 4.85 3.18
C GLU A 96 -6.12 5.62 2.76
N LEU A 97 -6.26 6.86 3.23
CA LEU A 97 -7.37 7.74 2.86
C LEU A 97 -7.21 8.27 1.44
N GLU A 98 -6.11 8.89 1.01
CA GLU A 98 -6.01 9.28 -0.42
C GLU A 98 -5.80 8.09 -1.35
N VAL A 99 -5.25 7.00 -0.82
CA VAL A 99 -4.93 5.81 -1.57
C VAL A 99 -6.15 4.92 -1.83
N ILE A 100 -7.11 4.89 -0.91
CA ILE A 100 -8.34 4.07 -0.99
C ILE A 100 -9.59 4.93 -1.22
N ARG A 101 -9.52 6.27 -1.11
CA ARG A 101 -10.60 7.17 -1.57
C ARG A 101 -10.86 6.95 -3.06
N GLY A 102 -12.06 6.46 -3.37
CA GLY A 102 -12.49 6.08 -4.71
C GLY A 102 -12.80 4.59 -4.88
N GLY A 103 -12.67 3.78 -3.82
CA GLY A 103 -12.99 2.36 -3.80
C GLY A 103 -11.84 1.46 -4.23
N LEU A 104 -12.15 0.19 -4.53
CA LEU A 104 -11.14 -0.76 -5.00
C LEU A 104 -10.46 -0.24 -6.29
N PRO A 105 -9.18 -0.58 -6.50
CA PRO A 105 -8.48 -0.26 -7.73
C PRO A 105 -9.30 -0.66 -8.96
N LYS A 106 -9.51 0.30 -9.88
CA LYS A 106 -10.23 0.03 -11.12
C LYS A 106 -9.47 -0.98 -11.97
N TYR A 107 -10.17 -1.58 -12.94
CA TYR A 107 -9.53 -2.45 -13.93
C TYR A 107 -8.28 -1.81 -14.53
N THR A 108 -7.21 -2.60 -14.66
CA THR A 108 -5.88 -2.17 -15.12
C THR A 108 -5.15 -1.19 -14.21
N ALA A 109 -5.58 -1.04 -12.95
CA ALA A 109 -4.79 -0.32 -11.96
C ALA A 109 -3.43 -1.02 -11.77
N SER A 110 -2.38 -0.20 -11.72
CA SER A 110 -1.00 -0.68 -11.58
C SER A 110 -0.25 0.18 -10.58
N VAL A 111 0.58 -0.47 -9.79
CA VAL A 111 1.49 0.19 -8.85
C VAL A 111 2.91 -0.05 -9.34
N ALA A 112 3.67 1.02 -9.51
CA ALA A 112 5.09 0.95 -9.83
C ALA A 112 5.90 1.45 -8.62
N VAL A 113 6.82 0.60 -8.17
CA VAL A 113 7.79 0.94 -7.12
C VAL A 113 9.15 0.97 -7.79
N GLU A 114 9.76 2.16 -7.84
CA GLU A 114 11.01 2.38 -8.54
C GLU A 114 12.14 2.63 -7.54
N LEU A 115 13.22 1.88 -7.70
CA LEU A 115 14.47 2.10 -7.00
C LEU A 115 15.42 2.88 -7.91
N TRP A 116 15.92 3.98 -7.42
CA TRP A 116 16.82 4.86 -8.15
C TRP A 116 18.10 5.10 -7.33
N MET A 117 19.21 5.24 -8.04
CA MET A 117 20.50 5.61 -7.46
C MET A 117 20.74 7.10 -7.73
N LEU A 118 20.70 7.95 -6.69
CA LEU A 118 21.32 9.28 -6.73
C LEU A 118 22.78 9.16 -6.31
N GLU A 119 23.56 10.22 -6.53
CA GLU A 119 25.02 10.23 -6.35
C GLU A 119 25.50 9.71 -4.99
N GLU A 120 24.72 9.89 -3.92
CA GLU A 120 25.12 9.45 -2.57
C GLU A 120 24.15 8.47 -1.90
N GLU A 121 22.87 8.41 -2.28
CA GLU A 121 21.87 7.59 -1.58
C GLU A 121 20.82 6.96 -2.52
N PRO A 122 20.46 5.68 -2.33
CA PRO A 122 19.35 5.06 -3.04
C PRO A 122 18.02 5.67 -2.57
N PHE A 123 17.12 5.96 -3.53
CA PHE A 123 15.79 6.47 -3.24
C PHE A 123 14.70 5.61 -3.87
N VAL A 124 13.56 5.50 -3.18
CA VAL A 124 12.38 4.77 -3.65
C VAL A 124 11.27 5.75 -4.02
N ARG A 125 10.69 5.59 -5.21
CA ARG A 125 9.48 6.30 -5.63
C ARG A 125 8.34 5.31 -5.83
N LEU A 126 7.16 5.71 -5.36
CA LEU A 126 5.93 4.95 -5.53
C LEU A 126 4.99 5.71 -6.45
N PHE A 127 4.49 5.02 -7.46
CA PHE A 127 3.59 5.54 -8.46
C PHE A 127 2.34 4.68 -8.55
N VAL A 128 1.17 5.32 -8.48
CA VAL A 128 -0.12 4.61 -8.57
C VAL A 128 -0.89 5.08 -9.79
N LYS A 129 -1.32 4.12 -10.62
CA LYS A 129 -2.21 4.35 -11.76
C LYS A 129 -3.60 3.82 -11.42
N ARG A 130 -4.60 4.71 -11.35
CA ARG A 130 -6.02 4.33 -11.15
C ARG A 130 -6.91 4.58 -12.37
N SER A 131 -6.67 5.67 -13.12
CA SER A 131 -7.48 6.10 -14.29
C SER A 131 -6.84 7.22 -15.14
N ARG A 132 -5.83 7.94 -14.62
CA ARG A 132 -5.08 9.07 -15.22
C ARG A 132 -3.56 8.95 -14.83
N PRO A 133 -2.61 9.86 -15.18
CA PRO A 133 -1.18 9.55 -15.12
C PRO A 133 -0.73 9.26 -13.67
N PHE A 134 0.39 8.55 -13.57
CA PHE A 134 0.98 8.08 -12.32
C PHE A 134 1.11 9.21 -11.29
N MET A 135 0.48 9.03 -10.12
CA MET A 135 0.60 9.98 -9.00
C MET A 135 1.75 9.53 -8.09
N PRO A 136 2.72 10.41 -7.77
CA PRO A 136 3.78 10.10 -6.83
C PRO A 136 3.22 10.10 -5.40
N ILE A 137 3.61 9.11 -4.60
CA ILE A 137 3.34 9.07 -3.15
C ILE A 137 4.61 9.44 -2.40
N ASN A 138 4.52 10.39 -1.47
CA ASN A 138 5.65 10.80 -0.63
C ASN A 138 5.80 9.90 0.59
N ILE A 139 6.53 8.79 0.41
CA ILE A 139 6.76 7.78 1.44
C ILE A 139 7.43 8.37 2.70
N LYS A 140 8.26 9.42 2.58
CA LYS A 140 8.96 10.01 3.75
C LYS A 140 7.99 10.71 4.69
N GLU A 141 7.07 11.50 4.14
CA GLU A 141 6.04 12.18 4.93
C GLU A 141 5.10 11.16 5.58
N GLU A 142 4.71 10.12 4.86
CA GLU A 142 3.87 9.03 5.38
C GLU A 142 4.52 8.25 6.53
N CYS A 143 5.81 7.91 6.40
CA CYS A 143 6.55 7.26 7.47
C CYS A 143 6.67 8.13 8.73
N GLN A 144 6.81 9.45 8.55
CA GLN A 144 6.87 10.40 9.67
C GLN A 144 5.51 10.59 10.36
N GLN A 145 4.41 10.62 9.59
CA GLN A 145 3.05 10.70 10.15
C GLN A 145 2.70 9.44 10.95
N ARG A 146 3.04 8.25 10.46
CA ARG A 146 2.84 6.99 11.21
C ARG A 146 3.67 6.90 12.50
N GLY A 147 4.88 7.47 12.51
CA GLY A 147 5.69 7.57 13.73
C GLY A 147 4.99 8.39 14.81
N LYS A 148 4.35 9.51 14.42
CA LYS A 148 3.59 10.38 15.32
C LYS A 148 2.29 9.74 15.78
N ASN A 149 1.54 9.08 14.89
CA ASN A 149 0.26 8.46 15.24
C ASN A 149 0.44 7.25 16.17
N LYS A 150 1.52 6.46 16.03
CA LYS A 150 1.85 5.40 17.00
C LYS A 150 2.11 5.93 18.41
N GLN A 151 2.72 7.11 18.51
CA GLN A 151 3.03 7.73 19.78
C GLN A 151 1.77 8.25 20.48
N ILE A 152 0.79 8.74 19.70
CA ILE A 152 -0.53 9.15 20.18
C ILE A 152 -1.37 7.92 20.62
N ASP A 153 -1.38 6.84 19.83
CA ASP A 153 -2.08 5.59 20.19
C ASP A 153 -1.51 4.92 21.45
N GLU A 154 -0.19 5.02 21.71
CA GLU A 154 0.42 4.55 22.96
C GLU A 154 0.09 5.44 24.16
N GLU A 155 -0.01 6.77 23.97
CA GLU A 155 -0.44 7.70 25.01
C GLU A 155 -1.92 7.51 25.39
N ASP A 156 -2.80 7.31 24.41
CA ASP A 156 -4.23 7.07 24.66
C ASP A 156 -4.48 5.69 25.30
N LYS A 157 -3.76 4.63 24.89
CA LYS A 157 -3.81 3.33 25.59
C LYS A 157 -3.34 3.42 27.04
N ASN A 158 -2.27 4.19 27.31
CA ASN A 158 -1.76 4.39 28.67
C ASN A 158 -2.69 5.26 29.53
N ARG A 159 -3.50 6.12 28.90
CA ARG A 159 -4.50 6.93 29.57
C ARG A 159 -5.74 6.12 29.95
N GLU A 160 -6.23 5.27 29.05
CA GLU A 160 -7.31 4.31 29.36
C GLU A 160 -6.89 3.35 30.49
N LEU A 161 -5.67 2.82 30.47
CA LEU A 161 -5.18 1.94 31.55
C LEU A 161 -5.06 2.62 32.92
N LYS A 162 -4.89 3.95 32.96
CA LYS A 162 -4.87 4.73 34.22
C LYS A 162 -6.26 5.07 34.74
N GLU A 163 -7.28 5.07 33.89
CA GLU A 163 -8.68 5.26 34.31
C GLU A 163 -9.30 3.96 34.89
N PHE A 164 -8.65 2.82 34.65
CA PHE A 164 -9.07 1.49 35.15
C PHE A 164 -8.30 0.98 36.40
N MET A 165 -7.31 1.74 36.92
CA MET A 165 -6.61 1.47 38.20
C MET A 165 -6.96 2.52 39.24
#